data_AF-A0A0A0HWA2-F1
#
_entry.id   AF-A0A0A0HWA2-F1
#
_cell.length_a   1.000
_cell.length_b   1.000
_cell.length_c   1.000
_cell.angle_alpha   90.00
_cell.angle_beta   90.00
_cell.angle_gamma   90.00
#
_symmetry.space_group_name_H-M   'P 1'
#
loop_
_entity.id
_entity.type
_entity.pdbx_description
1 polymer ?
#
loop_
_entity_poly.entity_id
_entity_poly.type
_entity_poly.pdbx_seq_one_letter_code
_entity_poly.pdbx_strand_id
1 'polypeptide(L)'
;MRLDPAVIELLQLDAPNTTVTRTGGGCSSASAAKITTTLADGSEKRFFLKTATGAAGREMVQGEDASLKAIHAIVPTLCPQSFGWGTLTSSPSTYFIVVDFLEPSRPKPNPDPSPFQQLPHKSLAQKLADLHITPAPIPEGYSTPQFGFPVTTCCGDTPQDNSYKSSWAEFFAENRLKLILQRAERSNGADGELRQLVEATASRVVPRLLGDGHLNGGKGVTPVVVHGDLWSGNSGRGSLGGREVEEVIFDPSAFYGQSEYELGIMRMFGGFGGGFLQDYHRLVPKLEPVEEYEDRVSLYELITFKGLQVDLQRKGGMWNQRLSRSSNIRSHSYCHHTTKTRAKQFPALPPPSSLSSSLLSVQPLTTTTTTTTTTNTTHVINPRHKIPFSTSPCLTKHHNCKHNNNRQSSPTKSTLTSASPSFPPSTNMSSDDAYTAFLDKANEDPSKGINSSKKQEHIQTTTVSSSQCIPTVLSEVDMYYISDADEAFEGVALDWSGAAEGRWPTPDQFKSLILPNLSTEAARDVQITVLTPASFDPKNQYAKVLHAVRTAVAGGNPRDADAAEVKVYQVQMDETRAEYWVLGLERGNGKGRIVGLKAKAVES
;
A
#
# COMPACT_ATOMS: atom_id res chain seq x y z
N MET A 1 -29.65 7.11 -12.38
CA MET A 1 -28.89 7.88 -13.39
C MET A 1 -29.01 7.16 -14.74
N ARG A 2 -29.00 7.84 -15.90
CA ARG A 2 -28.94 7.13 -17.20
C ARG A 2 -27.47 6.83 -17.53
N LEU A 3 -27.17 5.61 -17.98
CA LEU A 3 -25.83 5.22 -18.41
C LEU A 3 -25.45 5.92 -19.72
N ASP A 4 -24.17 6.26 -19.90
CA ASP A 4 -23.67 6.89 -21.12
C ASP A 4 -23.65 5.89 -22.30
N PRO A 5 -24.04 6.29 -23.53
CA PRO A 5 -24.03 5.42 -24.70
C PRO A 5 -22.71 4.67 -24.94
N ALA A 6 -21.56 5.30 -24.71
CA ALA A 6 -20.25 4.66 -24.92
C ALA A 6 -20.00 3.50 -23.94
N VAL A 7 -20.55 3.57 -22.73
CA VAL A 7 -20.45 2.49 -21.73
C VAL A 7 -21.41 1.35 -22.06
N ILE A 8 -22.61 1.68 -22.57
CA ILE A 8 -23.58 0.70 -23.08
C ILE A 8 -23.00 -0.07 -24.27
N GLU A 9 -22.34 0.63 -25.20
CA GLU A 9 -21.70 0.06 -26.39
C GLU A 9 -20.52 -0.85 -26.01
N LEU A 10 -19.59 -0.39 -25.15
CA LEU A 10 -18.45 -1.18 -24.69
C LEU A 10 -18.87 -2.51 -24.05
N LEU A 11 -19.90 -2.47 -23.20
CA LEU A 11 -20.37 -3.62 -22.43
C LEU A 11 -21.46 -4.44 -23.15
N GLN A 12 -21.94 -3.97 -24.31
CA GLN A 12 -23.03 -4.56 -25.09
C GLN A 12 -24.32 -4.79 -24.28
N LEU A 13 -24.67 -3.83 -23.42
CA LEU A 13 -25.81 -3.94 -22.49
C LEU A 13 -27.14 -3.51 -23.12
N ASP A 14 -28.23 -4.10 -22.60
CA ASP A 14 -29.58 -3.65 -22.90
C ASP A 14 -30.00 -2.52 -21.93
N ALA A 15 -30.15 -1.32 -22.48
CA ALA A 15 -30.32 -0.09 -21.70
C ALA A 15 -31.58 -0.06 -20.79
N PRO A 16 -32.75 -0.62 -21.15
CA PRO A 16 -33.91 -0.72 -20.25
C PRO A 16 -33.69 -1.66 -19.05
N ASN A 17 -32.83 -2.67 -19.20
CA ASN A 17 -32.50 -3.66 -18.17
C ASN A 17 -31.23 -3.30 -17.36
N THR A 18 -30.68 -2.10 -17.56
CA THR A 18 -29.48 -1.60 -16.90
C THR A 18 -29.79 -0.43 -15.96
N THR A 19 -29.34 -0.53 -14.71
CA THR A 19 -29.43 0.51 -13.68
C THR A 19 -28.04 1.02 -13.28
N VAL A 20 -27.97 2.28 -12.82
CA VAL A 20 -26.71 2.91 -12.39
C VAL A 20 -26.92 3.68 -11.10
N THR A 21 -26.14 3.30 -10.09
CA THR A 21 -26.10 3.91 -8.75
C THR A 21 -24.71 4.51 -8.53
N ARG A 22 -24.60 5.79 -8.17
CA ARG A 22 -23.32 6.37 -7.78
C ARG A 22 -22.84 5.71 -6.47
N THR A 23 -21.53 5.53 -6.34
CA THR A 23 -20.91 4.94 -5.14
C THR A 23 -19.86 5.91 -4.61
N GLY A 24 -19.75 6.03 -3.29
CA GLY A 24 -18.58 6.67 -2.68
C GLY A 24 -17.29 5.89 -2.98
N GLY A 25 -16.12 6.54 -2.84
CA GLY A 25 -14.82 5.88 -3.02
C GLY A 25 -14.14 6.10 -4.37
N GLY A 26 -14.26 7.30 -4.97
CA GLY A 26 -13.32 7.74 -6.00
C GLY A 26 -12.05 8.35 -5.37
N CYS A 27 -10.92 8.31 -6.07
CA CYS A 27 -9.75 9.11 -5.71
C CYS A 27 -10.02 10.61 -6.00
N SER A 28 -9.11 11.51 -5.58
CA SER A 28 -9.26 12.97 -5.74
C SER A 28 -9.41 13.46 -7.19
N SER A 29 -9.15 12.61 -8.19
CA SER A 29 -9.27 12.89 -9.63
C SER A 29 -10.33 12.05 -10.37
N ALA A 30 -11.07 11.17 -9.67
CA ALA A 30 -12.02 10.25 -10.29
C ALA A 30 -13.38 10.17 -9.56
N SER A 31 -14.44 9.86 -10.30
CA SER A 31 -15.77 9.53 -9.76
C SER A 31 -16.10 8.05 -9.96
N ALA A 32 -16.89 7.47 -9.06
CA ALA A 32 -17.22 6.04 -9.03
C ALA A 32 -18.73 5.77 -9.11
N ALA A 33 -19.11 4.68 -9.79
CA ALA A 33 -20.49 4.18 -9.82
C ALA A 33 -20.54 2.65 -9.94
N LYS A 34 -21.60 2.05 -9.40
CA LYS A 34 -22.01 0.67 -9.67
C LYS A 34 -23.00 0.66 -10.84
N ILE A 35 -22.72 -0.17 -11.84
CA ILE A 35 -23.68 -0.55 -12.88
C ILE A 35 -24.24 -1.92 -12.50
N THR A 36 -25.57 -2.07 -12.52
CA THR A 36 -26.28 -3.33 -12.28
C THR A 36 -27.18 -3.61 -13.47
N THR A 37 -27.00 -4.75 -14.14
CA THR A 37 -27.80 -5.19 -15.30
C THR A 37 -28.40 -6.56 -15.06
N THR A 38 -29.60 -6.81 -15.58
CA THR A 38 -30.11 -8.17 -15.77
C THR A 38 -29.59 -8.71 -17.11
N LEU A 39 -29.13 -9.96 -17.13
CA LEU A 39 -28.70 -10.67 -18.34
C LEU A 39 -29.88 -11.45 -18.96
N ALA A 40 -29.71 -11.94 -20.20
CA ALA A 40 -30.76 -12.63 -20.95
C ALA A 40 -31.22 -13.97 -20.35
N ASP A 41 -30.48 -14.53 -19.39
CA ASP A 41 -30.84 -15.71 -18.59
C ASP A 41 -31.57 -15.36 -17.28
N GLY A 42 -31.78 -14.08 -17.00
CA GLY A 42 -32.38 -13.57 -15.76
C GLY A 42 -31.40 -13.39 -14.59
N SER A 43 -30.11 -13.67 -14.77
CA SER A 43 -29.09 -13.41 -13.75
C SER A 43 -28.74 -11.92 -13.65
N GLU A 44 -28.35 -11.44 -12.46
CA GLU A 44 -27.86 -10.07 -12.26
C GLU A 44 -26.34 -10.03 -12.41
N LYS A 45 -25.81 -9.12 -13.25
CA LYS A 45 -24.38 -8.82 -13.32
C LYS A 45 -24.10 -7.39 -12.87
N ARG A 46 -23.01 -7.23 -12.12
CA ARG A 46 -22.55 -5.95 -11.54
C ARG A 46 -21.19 -5.57 -12.11
N PHE A 47 -21.01 -4.29 -12.40
CA PHE A 47 -19.74 -3.71 -12.84
C PHE A 47 -19.42 -2.46 -12.01
N PHE A 48 -18.13 -2.14 -11.89
CA PHE A 48 -17.65 -0.89 -11.31
C PHE A 48 -17.16 0.04 -12.43
N LEU A 49 -17.65 1.27 -12.44
CA LEU A 49 -17.33 2.32 -13.40
C LEU A 49 -16.55 3.41 -12.68
N LYS A 50 -15.29 3.65 -13.10
CA LYS A 50 -14.52 4.85 -12.75
C LYS A 50 -14.57 5.85 -13.90
N THR A 51 -14.62 7.14 -13.60
CA THR A 51 -14.56 8.24 -14.59
C THR A 51 -13.56 9.31 -14.19
N ALA A 52 -12.73 9.80 -15.11
CA ALA A 52 -11.74 10.85 -14.86
C ALA A 52 -11.66 11.85 -16.03
N THR A 53 -11.36 13.12 -15.75
CA THR A 53 -11.48 14.23 -16.73
C THR A 53 -10.11 14.82 -17.10
N GLY A 54 -9.99 15.28 -18.35
CA GLY A 54 -8.77 15.89 -18.88
C GLY A 54 -7.71 14.88 -19.34
N ALA A 55 -6.56 15.38 -19.80
CA ALA A 55 -5.49 14.53 -20.33
C ALA A 55 -4.94 13.53 -19.30
N ALA A 56 -4.67 13.99 -18.07
CA ALA A 56 -4.24 13.11 -16.97
C ALA A 56 -5.31 12.05 -16.61
N GLY A 57 -6.60 12.40 -16.70
CA GLY A 57 -7.69 11.44 -16.52
C GLY A 57 -7.72 10.34 -17.58
N ARG A 58 -7.35 10.66 -18.83
CA ARG A 58 -7.16 9.68 -19.90
C ARG A 58 -5.99 8.74 -19.61
N GLU A 59 -4.82 9.28 -19.28
CA GLU A 59 -3.61 8.51 -18.97
C GLU A 59 -3.87 7.55 -17.80
N MET A 60 -4.56 8.01 -16.76
CA MET A 60 -4.93 7.20 -15.60
C MET A 60 -5.81 5.99 -15.96
N VAL A 61 -6.91 6.18 -16.71
CA VAL A 61 -7.79 5.04 -17.09
C VAL A 61 -7.14 4.12 -18.13
N GLN A 62 -6.26 4.63 -18.99
CA GLN A 62 -5.46 3.82 -19.91
C GLN A 62 -4.44 2.95 -19.17
N GLY A 63 -3.76 3.53 -18.18
CA GLY A 63 -2.79 2.86 -17.33
C GLY A 63 -3.45 1.77 -16.46
N GLU A 64 -4.57 2.07 -15.82
CA GLU A 64 -5.32 1.11 -15.00
C GLU A 64 -5.84 -0.07 -15.83
N ASP A 65 -6.40 0.18 -17.02
CA ASP A 65 -6.90 -0.87 -17.93
C ASP A 65 -5.78 -1.84 -18.36
N ALA A 66 -4.65 -1.30 -18.80
CA ALA A 66 -3.49 -2.10 -19.19
C ALA A 66 -2.90 -2.87 -18.00
N SER A 67 -2.88 -2.26 -16.81
CA SER A 67 -2.39 -2.88 -15.57
C SER A 67 -3.24 -4.05 -15.12
N LEU A 68 -4.56 -3.86 -15.03
CA LEU A 68 -5.52 -4.92 -14.69
C LEU A 68 -5.46 -6.06 -15.72
N LYS A 69 -5.36 -5.75 -17.01
CA LYS A 69 -5.21 -6.77 -18.06
C LYS A 69 -3.90 -7.56 -17.94
N ALA A 70 -2.78 -6.92 -17.60
CA ALA A 70 -1.50 -7.60 -17.41
C ALA A 70 -1.53 -8.56 -16.21
N ILE A 71 -2.12 -8.15 -15.08
CA ILE A 71 -2.24 -8.98 -13.88
C ILE A 71 -3.25 -10.11 -14.10
N HIS A 72 -4.44 -9.81 -14.63
CA HIS A 72 -5.50 -10.79 -14.88
C HIS A 72 -5.12 -11.82 -15.97
N ALA A 73 -4.20 -11.50 -16.88
CA ALA A 73 -3.67 -12.46 -17.86
C ALA A 73 -2.80 -13.56 -17.22
N ILE A 74 -2.17 -13.27 -16.07
CA ILE A 74 -1.30 -14.21 -15.35
C ILE A 74 -2.06 -14.88 -14.21
N VAL A 75 -2.79 -14.10 -13.40
CA VAL A 75 -3.59 -14.58 -12.26
C VAL A 75 -5.01 -14.02 -12.35
N PRO A 76 -5.93 -14.67 -13.10
CA PRO A 76 -7.30 -14.18 -13.31
C PRO A 76 -8.12 -13.95 -12.03
N THR A 77 -7.73 -14.54 -10.90
CA THR A 77 -8.39 -14.40 -9.61
C THR A 77 -7.73 -13.39 -8.67
N LEU A 78 -6.68 -12.68 -9.10
CA LEU A 78 -5.95 -11.74 -8.25
C LEU A 78 -6.52 -10.32 -8.29
N CYS A 79 -7.05 -9.85 -9.43
CA CYS A 79 -7.59 -8.50 -9.57
C CYS A 79 -8.92 -8.49 -10.36
N PRO A 80 -9.71 -7.40 -10.30
CA PRO A 80 -10.87 -7.21 -11.16
C PRO A 80 -10.54 -7.42 -12.65
N GLN A 81 -11.42 -8.10 -13.40
CA GLN A 81 -11.33 -8.09 -14.85
C GLN A 81 -11.63 -6.68 -15.36
N SER A 82 -10.76 -6.07 -16.18
CA SER A 82 -11.14 -4.89 -16.97
C SER A 82 -11.91 -5.30 -18.23
N PHE A 83 -13.05 -4.67 -18.46
CA PHE A 83 -13.83 -4.77 -19.69
C PHE A 83 -13.40 -3.73 -20.73
N GLY A 84 -12.66 -2.69 -20.32
CA GLY A 84 -12.09 -1.67 -21.18
C GLY A 84 -12.30 -0.24 -20.67
N TRP A 85 -11.72 0.71 -21.41
CA TRP A 85 -11.82 2.14 -21.17
C TRP A 85 -12.30 2.88 -22.43
N GLY A 86 -12.78 4.11 -22.27
CA GLY A 86 -13.23 4.94 -23.39
C GLY A 86 -13.46 6.41 -23.02
N THR A 87 -14.07 7.17 -23.92
CA THR A 87 -14.51 8.56 -23.72
C THR A 87 -16.03 8.60 -23.61
N LEU A 88 -16.59 9.37 -22.66
CA LEU A 88 -18.05 9.51 -22.52
C LEU A 88 -18.63 10.30 -23.69
N THR A 89 -19.74 9.83 -24.26
CA THR A 89 -20.46 10.54 -25.35
C THR A 89 -21.05 11.86 -24.84
N SER A 90 -21.51 11.88 -23.59
CA SER A 90 -22.05 13.06 -22.92
C SER A 90 -21.00 14.09 -22.46
N SER A 91 -19.72 13.70 -22.38
CA SER A 91 -18.63 14.57 -21.94
C SER A 91 -17.31 14.17 -22.64
N PRO A 92 -17.00 14.74 -23.82
CA PRO A 92 -15.83 14.36 -24.61
C PRO A 92 -14.45 14.62 -23.95
N SER A 93 -14.42 15.39 -22.86
CA SER A 93 -13.22 15.59 -22.03
C SER A 93 -13.12 14.62 -20.85
N THR A 94 -14.12 13.76 -20.64
CA THR A 94 -14.18 12.77 -19.56
C THR A 94 -14.06 11.36 -20.11
N TYR A 95 -13.15 10.61 -19.52
CA TYR A 95 -12.81 9.24 -19.85
C TYR A 95 -13.33 8.31 -18.75
N PHE A 96 -13.48 7.03 -19.07
CA PHE A 96 -13.99 6.02 -18.14
C PHE A 96 -13.26 4.69 -18.31
N ILE A 97 -13.29 3.87 -17.26
CA ILE A 97 -12.92 2.44 -17.28
C ILE A 97 -14.03 1.64 -16.60
N VAL A 98 -14.33 0.45 -17.12
CA VAL A 98 -15.26 -0.51 -16.50
C VAL A 98 -14.52 -1.78 -16.10
N VAL A 99 -14.72 -2.19 -14.85
CA VAL A 99 -14.11 -3.41 -14.27
C VAL A 99 -15.17 -4.28 -13.57
N ASP A 100 -14.81 -5.51 -13.20
CA ASP A 100 -15.64 -6.36 -12.33
C ASP A 100 -16.03 -5.60 -11.05
N PHE A 101 -17.30 -5.65 -10.66
CA PHE A 101 -17.68 -5.17 -9.34
C PHE A 101 -17.14 -6.14 -8.26
N LEU A 102 -16.36 -5.61 -7.32
CA LEU A 102 -15.92 -6.32 -6.13
C LEU A 102 -17.01 -6.24 -5.06
N GLU A 103 -17.61 -7.38 -4.71
CA GLU A 103 -18.54 -7.50 -3.60
C GLU A 103 -17.76 -7.78 -2.31
N PRO A 104 -17.71 -6.82 -1.34
CA PRO A 104 -16.88 -6.97 -0.15
C PRO A 104 -17.40 -8.09 0.75
N SER A 105 -16.55 -9.05 1.09
CA SER A 105 -16.96 -10.14 1.97
C SER A 105 -16.76 -9.74 3.43
N ARG A 106 -17.85 -9.36 4.10
CA ARG A 106 -17.87 -9.32 5.58
C ARG A 106 -17.55 -10.73 6.12
N PRO A 107 -16.67 -10.86 7.14
CA PRO A 107 -16.41 -12.16 7.76
C PRO A 107 -17.70 -12.81 8.28
N LYS A 108 -18.14 -13.91 7.66
CA LYS A 108 -19.27 -14.70 8.17
C LYS A 108 -18.80 -15.43 9.45
N PRO A 109 -19.47 -15.25 10.60
CA PRO A 109 -19.00 -15.79 11.89
C PRO A 109 -19.06 -17.32 11.99
N ASN A 110 -19.66 -18.00 11.00
CA ASN A 110 -19.35 -19.39 10.64
C ASN A 110 -19.47 -19.55 9.11
N PRO A 111 -18.47 -20.10 8.41
CA PRO A 111 -18.63 -20.55 7.03
C PRO A 111 -19.30 -21.93 7.02
N ASP A 112 -20.49 -22.02 6.44
CA ASP A 112 -21.11 -23.32 6.12
C ASP A 112 -20.22 -24.06 5.10
N PRO A 113 -19.84 -25.33 5.33
CA PRO A 113 -18.97 -26.07 4.42
C PRO A 113 -19.73 -26.50 3.16
N SER A 114 -19.69 -25.63 2.14
CA SER A 114 -20.18 -25.90 0.79
C SER A 114 -19.57 -27.19 0.20
N PRO A 115 -20.36 -28.07 -0.45
CA PRO A 115 -19.84 -29.28 -1.11
C PRO A 115 -18.82 -29.06 -2.25
N PHE A 116 -18.60 -27.81 -2.67
CA PHE A 116 -17.73 -27.46 -3.81
C PHE A 116 -16.27 -27.19 -3.45
N GLN A 117 -15.85 -27.42 -2.19
CA GLN A 117 -14.44 -27.35 -1.76
C GLN A 117 -13.55 -28.45 -2.38
N GLN A 118 -13.26 -28.36 -3.68
CA GLN A 118 -12.42 -29.32 -4.42
C GLN A 118 -11.12 -28.74 -5.00
N LEU A 119 -10.86 -27.46 -4.78
CA LEU A 119 -9.53 -26.84 -4.92
C LEU A 119 -9.26 -25.97 -3.68
N PRO A 120 -8.03 -25.96 -3.13
CA PRO A 120 -7.67 -25.04 -2.06
C PRO A 120 -7.56 -23.61 -2.60
N HIS A 121 -8.30 -22.66 -2.00
CA HIS A 121 -8.16 -21.24 -2.34
C HIS A 121 -6.70 -20.80 -2.12
N LYS A 122 -6.08 -20.17 -3.13
CA LYS A 122 -4.74 -19.61 -2.99
C LYS A 122 -4.75 -18.39 -2.09
N SER A 123 -3.85 -18.33 -1.12
CA SER A 123 -3.63 -17.14 -0.30
C SER A 123 -3.11 -15.98 -1.16
N LEU A 124 -3.24 -14.74 -0.66
CA LEU A 124 -2.72 -13.56 -1.37
C LEU A 124 -1.22 -13.68 -1.66
N ALA A 125 -0.44 -14.25 -0.73
CA ALA A 125 0.99 -14.52 -0.91
C ALA A 125 1.27 -15.54 -2.03
N GLN A 126 0.42 -16.56 -2.18
CA GLN A 126 0.52 -17.54 -3.27
C GLN A 126 0.17 -16.91 -4.63
N LYS A 127 -0.89 -16.10 -4.70
CA LYS A 127 -1.28 -15.39 -5.94
C LYS A 127 -0.23 -14.35 -6.36
N LEU A 128 0.31 -13.58 -5.42
CA LEU A 128 1.39 -12.63 -5.70
C LEU A 128 2.67 -13.35 -6.11
N ALA A 129 2.96 -14.53 -5.54
CA ALA A 129 4.05 -15.37 -6.02
C ALA A 129 3.83 -15.88 -7.45
N ASP A 130 2.63 -16.35 -7.81
CA ASP A 130 2.31 -16.77 -9.20
C ASP A 130 2.58 -15.63 -10.20
N LEU A 131 2.20 -14.39 -9.85
CA LEU A 131 2.47 -13.18 -10.63
C LEU A 131 3.99 -12.93 -10.74
N HIS A 132 4.70 -12.93 -9.61
CA HIS A 132 6.11 -12.55 -9.51
C HIS A 132 7.13 -13.64 -9.93
N ILE A 133 6.69 -14.88 -10.20
CA ILE A 133 7.52 -15.90 -10.87
C ILE A 133 7.28 -15.97 -12.39
N THR A 134 6.25 -15.30 -12.91
CA THR A 134 5.91 -15.33 -14.34
C THR A 134 6.66 -14.24 -15.10
N PRO A 135 7.53 -14.59 -16.06
CA PRO A 135 8.26 -13.61 -16.87
C PRO A 135 7.30 -12.68 -17.63
N ALA A 136 7.63 -11.39 -17.68
CA ALA A 136 6.93 -10.41 -18.49
C ALA A 136 7.03 -10.76 -19.99
N PRO A 137 5.99 -10.44 -20.79
CA PRO A 137 6.03 -10.65 -22.24
C PRO A 137 7.14 -9.80 -22.89
N ILE A 138 7.69 -10.30 -24.00
CA ILE A 138 8.64 -9.56 -24.83
C ILE A 138 7.87 -8.45 -25.56
N PRO A 139 8.24 -7.16 -25.41
CA PRO A 139 7.56 -6.07 -26.13
C PRO A 139 7.81 -6.11 -27.63
N GLU A 140 6.90 -5.54 -28.42
CA GLU A 140 7.06 -5.42 -29.87
C GLU A 140 8.34 -4.65 -30.23
N GLY A 141 9.11 -5.17 -31.19
CA GLY A 141 10.41 -4.62 -31.60
C GLY A 141 11.62 -5.13 -30.80
N TYR A 142 11.42 -5.89 -29.72
CA TYR A 142 12.50 -6.44 -28.88
C TYR A 142 12.65 -7.97 -29.05
N SER A 143 13.85 -8.48 -28.75
CA SER A 143 14.18 -9.92 -28.78
C SER A 143 14.27 -10.56 -27.39
N THR A 144 14.21 -9.77 -26.31
CA THR A 144 14.24 -10.21 -24.91
C THR A 144 13.21 -9.41 -24.11
N PRO A 145 12.73 -9.90 -22.95
CA PRO A 145 11.96 -9.10 -22.01
C PRO A 145 12.70 -7.80 -21.64
N GLN A 146 11.94 -6.74 -21.34
CA GLN A 146 12.44 -5.42 -20.95
C GLN A 146 11.77 -4.96 -19.66
N PHE A 147 12.44 -4.09 -18.91
CA PHE A 147 11.82 -3.31 -17.83
C PHE A 147 11.09 -2.09 -18.43
N GLY A 148 9.91 -1.76 -17.91
CA GLY A 148 9.01 -0.76 -18.52
C GLY A 148 7.60 -1.32 -18.73
N PHE A 149 6.77 -0.67 -19.55
CA PHE A 149 5.39 -1.11 -19.79
C PHE A 149 4.85 -0.55 -21.12
N PRO A 150 3.82 -1.15 -21.76
CA PRO A 150 3.31 -0.69 -23.05
C PRO A 150 2.67 0.71 -23.02
N VAL A 151 2.31 1.22 -21.84
CA VAL A 151 1.70 2.53 -21.61
C VAL A 151 2.23 3.17 -20.34
N THR A 152 2.11 4.49 -20.24
CA THR A 152 2.20 5.23 -18.97
C THR A 152 1.18 4.69 -17.97
N THR A 153 1.59 4.46 -16.73
CA THR A 153 0.71 4.12 -15.59
C THR A 153 0.79 5.21 -14.53
N CYS A 154 -0.17 5.26 -13.59
CA CYS A 154 -0.28 6.35 -12.62
C CYS A 154 -0.28 5.83 -11.18
N CYS A 155 0.78 6.14 -10.41
CA CYS A 155 0.80 5.93 -8.96
C CYS A 155 0.12 7.14 -8.31
N GLY A 156 -1.14 6.99 -7.93
CA GLY A 156 -2.00 8.11 -7.58
C GLY A 156 -2.16 9.08 -8.75
N ASP A 157 -1.83 10.36 -8.55
CA ASP A 157 -1.86 11.39 -9.60
C ASP A 157 -0.53 11.54 -10.38
N THR A 158 0.39 10.57 -10.23
CA THR A 158 1.75 10.62 -10.79
C THR A 158 1.93 9.66 -11.97
N PRO A 159 1.93 10.17 -13.22
CA PRO A 159 2.38 9.42 -14.39
C PRO A 159 3.81 8.89 -14.20
N GLN A 160 3.98 7.58 -14.40
CA GLN A 160 5.24 6.86 -14.36
C GLN A 160 5.80 6.72 -15.77
N ASP A 161 7.05 7.15 -15.97
CA ASP A 161 7.76 6.87 -17.23
C ASP A 161 8.00 5.36 -17.33
N ASN A 162 7.39 4.74 -18.32
CA ASN A 162 7.46 3.30 -18.57
C ASN A 162 8.24 2.95 -19.84
N SER A 163 9.01 3.90 -20.40
CA SER A 163 9.87 3.67 -21.56
C SER A 163 10.85 2.52 -21.30
N TYR A 164 10.99 1.63 -22.29
CA TYR A 164 11.65 0.35 -22.10
C TYR A 164 13.17 0.45 -21.91
N LYS A 165 13.69 -0.32 -20.96
CA LYS A 165 15.11 -0.47 -20.63
C LYS A 165 15.48 -1.95 -20.51
N SER A 166 16.71 -2.30 -20.89
CA SER A 166 17.22 -3.66 -20.77
C SER A 166 17.88 -3.97 -19.42
N SER A 167 18.27 -2.94 -18.65
CA SER A 167 18.88 -3.07 -17.32
C SER A 167 17.94 -2.58 -16.23
N TRP A 168 17.83 -3.34 -15.12
CA TRP A 168 17.02 -2.95 -13.97
C TRP A 168 17.58 -1.72 -13.26
N ALA A 169 18.90 -1.62 -13.13
CA ALA A 169 19.57 -0.47 -12.52
C ALA A 169 19.30 0.83 -13.28
N GLU A 170 19.35 0.80 -14.61
CA GLU A 170 19.07 1.98 -15.44
C GLU A 170 17.60 2.40 -15.32
N PHE A 171 16.67 1.44 -15.39
CA PHE A 171 15.24 1.72 -15.23
C PHE A 171 14.93 2.31 -13.85
N PHE A 172 15.47 1.73 -12.78
CA PHE A 172 15.23 2.24 -11.44
C PHE A 172 15.85 3.63 -11.22
N ALA A 173 17.05 3.89 -11.73
CA ALA A 173 17.72 5.18 -11.62
C ALA A 173 16.95 6.29 -12.37
N GLU A 174 16.68 6.11 -13.67
CA GLU A 174 16.11 7.15 -14.52
C GLU A 174 14.58 7.19 -14.44
N ASN A 175 13.91 6.07 -14.71
CA ASN A 175 12.45 5.96 -14.85
C ASN A 175 11.68 5.94 -13.51
N ARG A 176 12.36 5.81 -12.36
CA ARG A 176 11.74 5.85 -11.03
C ARG A 176 12.35 6.93 -10.14
N LEU A 177 13.61 6.78 -9.73
CA LEU A 177 14.23 7.64 -8.73
C LEU A 177 14.41 9.10 -9.20
N LYS A 178 14.89 9.33 -10.42
CA LYS A 178 15.06 10.68 -10.99
C LYS A 178 13.75 11.33 -11.42
N LEU A 179 12.78 10.56 -11.93
CA LEU A 179 11.43 11.05 -12.23
C LEU A 179 10.78 11.73 -11.01
N ILE A 180 11.00 11.16 -9.83
CA ILE A 180 10.49 11.64 -8.55
C ILE A 180 11.17 12.96 -8.13
N LEU A 181 12.49 13.08 -8.28
CA LEU A 181 13.19 14.35 -8.11
C LEU A 181 12.64 15.42 -9.07
N GLN A 182 12.50 15.11 -10.36
CA GLN A 182 11.98 16.05 -11.35
C GLN A 182 10.56 16.54 -11.04
N ARG A 183 9.71 15.67 -10.45
CA ARG A 183 8.36 16.06 -9.98
C ARG A 183 8.45 16.94 -8.73
N ALA A 184 9.27 16.57 -7.74
CA ALA A 184 9.49 17.37 -6.54
C ALA A 184 9.99 18.78 -6.85
N GLU A 185 10.99 18.91 -7.73
CA GLU A 185 11.54 20.20 -8.12
C GLU A 185 10.56 21.06 -8.94
N ARG A 186 9.70 20.41 -9.77
CA ARG A 186 8.63 21.09 -10.52
C ARG A 186 7.53 21.63 -9.61
N SER A 187 7.22 20.94 -8.52
CA SER A 187 6.19 21.35 -7.55
C SER A 187 6.70 22.35 -6.51
N ASN A 188 7.95 22.23 -6.05
CA ASN A 188 8.45 22.94 -4.87
C ASN A 188 9.62 23.92 -5.17
N GLY A 189 10.17 23.91 -6.39
CA GLY A 189 11.44 24.56 -6.72
C GLY A 189 12.65 23.63 -6.59
N ALA A 190 13.77 24.01 -7.20
CA ALA A 190 14.97 23.18 -7.23
C ALA A 190 15.71 23.16 -5.88
N ASP A 191 16.02 21.97 -5.38
CA ASP A 191 16.79 21.74 -4.15
C ASP A 191 18.15 21.13 -4.51
N GLY A 192 19.22 21.88 -4.22
CA GLY A 192 20.58 21.48 -4.57
C GLY A 192 21.15 20.35 -3.70
N GLU A 193 20.66 20.14 -2.48
CA GLU A 193 21.07 19.06 -1.60
C GLU A 193 20.34 17.77 -1.97
N LEU A 194 19.02 17.82 -2.11
CA LEU A 194 18.20 16.70 -2.57
C LEU A 194 18.64 16.20 -3.94
N ARG A 195 18.93 17.10 -4.90
CA ARG A 195 19.45 16.74 -6.22
C ARG A 195 20.79 16.02 -6.13
N GLN A 196 21.74 16.53 -5.34
CA GLN A 196 23.05 15.89 -5.17
C GLN A 196 22.92 14.49 -4.54
N LEU A 197 22.03 14.33 -3.56
CA LEU A 197 21.76 13.06 -2.88
C LEU A 197 21.09 12.04 -3.79
N VAL A 198 20.11 12.46 -4.59
CA VAL A 198 19.44 11.60 -5.59
C VAL A 198 20.41 11.20 -6.70
N GLU A 199 21.17 12.13 -7.27
CA GLU A 199 22.18 11.81 -8.31
C GLU A 199 23.29 10.92 -7.76
N ALA A 200 23.75 11.12 -6.52
CA ALA A 200 24.72 10.23 -5.88
C ALA A 200 24.15 8.82 -5.64
N THR A 201 22.87 8.71 -5.30
CA THR A 201 22.18 7.41 -5.14
C THR A 201 22.04 6.71 -6.49
N ALA A 202 21.54 7.41 -7.50
CA ALA A 202 21.36 6.91 -8.87
C ALA A 202 22.69 6.50 -9.55
N SER A 203 23.78 7.23 -9.32
CA SER A 203 25.08 6.96 -9.96
C SER A 203 25.99 6.00 -9.18
N ARG A 204 25.77 5.79 -7.87
CA ARG A 204 26.68 4.98 -7.03
C ARG A 204 26.02 3.83 -6.28
N VAL A 205 24.81 4.03 -5.73
CA VAL A 205 24.11 3.00 -4.94
C VAL A 205 23.33 2.07 -5.86
N VAL A 206 22.56 2.64 -6.79
CA VAL A 206 21.73 1.85 -7.73
C VAL A 206 22.58 0.88 -8.57
N PRO A 207 23.71 1.25 -9.20
CA PRO A 207 24.49 0.28 -9.98
C PRO A 207 25.22 -0.76 -9.11
N ARG A 208 25.48 -0.45 -7.83
CA ARG A 208 26.18 -1.32 -6.87
C ARG A 208 25.27 -2.34 -6.19
N LEU A 209 23.97 -2.04 -6.05
CA LEU A 209 22.96 -2.97 -5.53
C LEU A 209 22.17 -3.68 -6.64
N LEU A 210 21.84 -2.98 -7.73
CA LEU A 210 20.86 -3.41 -8.73
C LEU A 210 21.46 -3.72 -10.10
N GLY A 211 22.78 -3.54 -10.28
CA GLY A 211 23.46 -3.79 -11.56
C GLY A 211 23.46 -5.26 -11.96
N ASP A 212 23.23 -5.55 -13.24
CA ASP A 212 23.04 -6.93 -13.73
C ASP A 212 24.27 -7.84 -13.56
N GLY A 213 25.47 -7.24 -13.56
CA GLY A 213 26.73 -7.93 -13.26
C GLY A 213 26.95 -8.28 -11.79
N HIS A 214 26.10 -7.78 -10.88
CA HIS A 214 26.13 -8.04 -9.44
C HIS A 214 24.97 -8.96 -9.02
N LEU A 215 23.74 -8.62 -9.44
CA LEU A 215 22.56 -9.41 -9.14
C LEU A 215 22.63 -10.83 -9.74
N ASN A 216 22.09 -11.81 -9.01
CA ASN A 216 21.91 -13.19 -9.46
C ASN A 216 23.22 -13.87 -9.93
N GLY A 217 24.36 -13.46 -9.34
CA GLY A 217 25.69 -13.94 -9.73
C GLY A 217 26.10 -13.50 -11.14
N GLY A 218 25.75 -12.27 -11.53
CA GLY A 218 26.07 -11.70 -12.85
C GLY A 218 25.12 -12.08 -13.98
N LYS A 219 23.91 -12.56 -13.64
CA LYS A 219 22.86 -12.93 -14.61
C LYS A 219 21.78 -11.88 -14.75
N GLY A 220 21.81 -10.83 -13.93
CA GLY A 220 20.74 -9.85 -13.83
C GLY A 220 19.40 -10.44 -13.43
N VAL A 221 18.34 -9.74 -13.81
CA VAL A 221 16.96 -9.99 -13.39
C VAL A 221 16.08 -10.27 -14.60
N THR A 222 15.17 -11.24 -14.47
CA THR A 222 14.05 -11.40 -15.40
C THR A 222 12.96 -10.40 -15.03
N PRO A 223 12.53 -9.48 -15.92
CA PRO A 223 11.37 -8.62 -15.68
C PRO A 223 10.11 -9.47 -15.45
N VAL A 224 9.31 -9.10 -14.45
CA VAL A 224 7.99 -9.70 -14.15
C VAL A 224 6.96 -8.60 -13.96
N VAL A 225 5.67 -8.94 -14.08
CA VAL A 225 4.60 -7.97 -13.78
C VAL A 225 4.60 -7.68 -12.28
N VAL A 226 4.77 -6.41 -11.90
CA VAL A 226 4.57 -5.91 -10.54
C VAL A 226 3.29 -5.06 -10.50
N HIS A 227 2.61 -5.01 -9.34
CA HIS A 227 1.39 -4.21 -9.14
C HIS A 227 1.69 -2.70 -9.09
N GLY A 228 2.87 -2.33 -8.61
CA GLY A 228 3.43 -0.97 -8.64
C GLY A 228 2.93 -0.02 -7.55
N ASP A 229 1.79 -0.32 -6.92
CA ASP A 229 1.21 0.42 -5.79
C ASP A 229 0.57 -0.53 -4.74
N LEU A 230 1.15 -1.71 -4.43
CA LEU A 230 0.54 -2.66 -3.47
C LEU A 230 0.81 -2.27 -2.01
N TRP A 231 0.08 -1.27 -1.51
CA TRP A 231 -0.06 -1.03 -0.07
C TRP A 231 -1.32 -1.71 0.49
N SER A 232 -1.44 -1.75 1.81
CA SER A 232 -2.54 -2.40 2.55
C SER A 232 -3.94 -2.06 2.00
N GLY A 233 -4.22 -0.77 1.79
CA GLY A 233 -5.50 -0.28 1.27
C GLY A 233 -5.80 -0.60 -0.20
N ASN A 234 -4.84 -1.13 -0.97
CA ASN A 234 -5.03 -1.64 -2.34
C ASN A 234 -5.20 -3.17 -2.37
N SER A 235 -5.48 -3.79 -1.22
CA SER A 235 -5.73 -5.22 -1.07
C SER A 235 -6.99 -5.48 -0.23
N GLY A 236 -7.63 -6.63 -0.42
CA GLY A 236 -8.84 -6.98 0.34
C GLY A 236 -9.42 -8.32 -0.04
N ARG A 237 -10.64 -8.59 0.45
CA ARG A 237 -11.30 -9.90 0.30
C ARG A 237 -12.75 -9.76 -0.15
N GLY A 238 -13.13 -10.45 -1.22
CA GLY A 238 -14.48 -10.35 -1.78
C GLY A 238 -14.73 -11.28 -2.96
N SER A 239 -15.91 -11.14 -3.57
CA SER A 239 -16.27 -11.82 -4.82
C SER A 239 -16.08 -10.87 -6.00
N LEU A 240 -15.42 -11.32 -7.06
CA LEU A 240 -15.30 -10.59 -8.33
C LEU A 240 -16.26 -11.18 -9.34
N GLY A 241 -17.27 -10.41 -9.77
CA GLY A 241 -18.20 -10.83 -10.82
C GLY A 241 -19.02 -12.09 -10.49
N GLY A 242 -19.35 -12.31 -9.21
CA GLY A 242 -20.13 -13.47 -8.75
C GLY A 242 -19.33 -14.76 -8.52
N ARG A 243 -17.99 -14.70 -8.58
CA ARG A 243 -17.07 -15.80 -8.22
C ARG A 243 -17.12 -16.12 -6.72
N GLU A 244 -16.43 -17.17 -6.28
CA GLU A 244 -16.23 -17.42 -4.85
C GLU A 244 -15.46 -16.28 -4.17
N VAL A 245 -15.53 -16.20 -2.83
CA VAL A 245 -14.83 -15.17 -2.06
C VAL A 245 -13.35 -15.49 -1.96
N GLU A 246 -12.51 -14.60 -2.48
CA GLU A 246 -11.05 -14.75 -2.50
C GLU A 246 -10.34 -13.48 -2.01
N GLU A 247 -9.04 -13.61 -1.72
CA GLU A 247 -8.13 -12.47 -1.57
C GLU A 247 -7.83 -11.85 -2.94
N VAL A 248 -7.86 -10.52 -3.03
CA VAL A 248 -7.74 -9.73 -4.27
C VAL A 248 -6.93 -8.43 -4.04
N ILE A 249 -6.43 -7.86 -5.14
CA ILE A 249 -5.78 -6.55 -5.20
C ILE A 249 -6.45 -5.67 -6.25
N PHE A 250 -6.36 -4.36 -6.08
CA PHE A 250 -7.02 -3.36 -6.94
C PHE A 250 -6.21 -2.06 -6.98
N ASP A 251 -6.59 -1.18 -7.90
CA ASP A 251 -5.93 0.09 -8.22
C ASP A 251 -4.41 -0.04 -8.56
N PRO A 252 -4.04 -0.91 -9.52
CA PRO A 252 -2.65 -1.13 -9.92
C PRO A 252 -2.05 0.02 -10.75
N SER A 253 -0.77 0.30 -10.51
CA SER A 253 0.09 1.12 -11.38
C SER A 253 1.19 0.24 -11.97
N ALA A 254 0.78 -0.81 -12.69
CA ALA A 254 1.66 -1.93 -13.03
C ALA A 254 2.77 -1.54 -14.02
N PHE A 255 3.86 -2.31 -13.99
CA PHE A 255 4.90 -2.30 -15.00
C PHE A 255 5.70 -3.62 -14.94
N TYR A 256 6.65 -3.81 -15.85
CA TYR A 256 7.59 -4.93 -15.84
C TYR A 256 8.83 -4.52 -15.02
N GLY A 257 8.99 -5.14 -13.85
CA GLY A 257 9.98 -4.77 -12.84
C GLY A 257 10.69 -5.98 -12.22
N GLN A 258 11.48 -5.72 -11.19
CA GLN A 258 12.04 -6.75 -10.31
C GLN A 258 11.09 -7.01 -9.14
N SER A 259 10.86 -8.28 -8.77
CA SER A 259 9.78 -8.68 -7.85
C SER A 259 9.93 -8.23 -6.39
N GLU A 260 11.11 -7.81 -5.94
CA GLU A 260 11.31 -7.25 -4.59
C GLU A 260 10.94 -5.76 -4.54
N TYR A 261 10.74 -5.07 -5.67
CA TYR A 261 10.25 -3.69 -5.77
C TYR A 261 8.95 -3.51 -4.96
N GLU A 262 7.99 -4.42 -5.16
CA GLU A 262 6.68 -4.36 -4.50
C GLU A 262 6.80 -4.45 -2.98
N LEU A 263 7.79 -5.22 -2.50
CA LEU A 263 8.03 -5.43 -1.07
C LEU A 263 8.47 -4.14 -0.36
N GLY A 264 8.90 -3.11 -1.10
CA GLY A 264 9.14 -1.77 -0.59
C GLY A 264 7.84 -1.10 -0.14
N ILE A 265 6.89 -0.88 -1.06
CA ILE A 265 5.61 -0.24 -0.71
C ILE A 265 4.79 -1.07 0.28
N MET A 266 4.82 -2.40 0.18
CA MET A 266 4.14 -3.31 1.11
C MET A 266 4.60 -3.16 2.57
N ARG A 267 5.79 -2.59 2.83
CA ARG A 267 6.29 -2.32 4.19
C ARG A 267 5.88 -0.95 4.74
N MET A 268 5.59 0.02 3.88
CA MET A 268 5.48 1.43 4.28
C MET A 268 4.17 1.80 4.98
N PHE A 269 3.11 1.03 4.78
CA PHE A 269 1.75 1.34 5.26
C PHE A 269 1.06 0.15 5.97
N GLY A 270 1.84 -0.73 6.58
CA GLY A 270 1.32 -1.86 7.35
C GLY A 270 0.58 -2.92 6.51
N GLY A 271 -0.34 -3.65 7.15
CA GLY A 271 -1.14 -4.72 6.54
C GLY A 271 -0.38 -6.03 6.26
N PHE A 272 0.76 -5.97 5.57
CA PHE A 272 1.52 -7.17 5.16
C PHE A 272 2.43 -7.71 6.27
N GLY A 273 1.84 -8.45 7.20
CA GLY A 273 2.55 -9.05 8.35
C GLY A 273 3.59 -10.12 7.97
N GLY A 274 4.52 -10.41 8.89
CA GLY A 274 5.66 -11.31 8.63
C GLY A 274 5.30 -12.73 8.16
N GLY A 275 4.12 -13.25 8.49
CA GLY A 275 3.63 -14.53 7.96
C GLY A 275 3.37 -14.50 6.45
N PHE A 276 2.85 -13.39 5.92
CA PHE A 276 2.69 -13.18 4.48
C PHE A 276 4.05 -13.24 3.77
N LEU A 277 5.04 -12.51 4.29
CA LEU A 277 6.39 -12.47 3.72
C LEU A 277 7.09 -13.83 3.81
N GLN A 278 6.85 -14.60 4.87
CA GLN A 278 7.38 -15.96 5.01
C GLN A 278 6.74 -16.94 4.00
N ASP A 279 5.44 -16.83 3.74
CA ASP A 279 4.75 -17.65 2.74
C ASP A 279 5.15 -17.26 1.31
N TYR A 280 5.25 -15.95 1.02
CA TYR A 280 5.72 -15.43 -0.26
C TYR A 280 7.17 -15.87 -0.54
N HIS A 281 8.09 -15.71 0.40
CA HIS A 281 9.50 -16.11 0.19
C HIS A 281 9.75 -17.62 0.14
N ARG A 282 8.77 -18.45 0.53
CA ARG A 282 8.81 -19.90 0.28
C ARG A 282 8.58 -20.25 -1.20
N LEU A 283 8.05 -19.31 -1.99
CA LEU A 283 7.68 -19.46 -3.40
C LEU A 283 8.53 -18.57 -4.31
N VAL A 284 8.86 -17.35 -3.85
CA VAL A 284 9.76 -16.39 -4.51
C VAL A 284 11.00 -16.19 -3.62
N PRO A 285 12.07 -16.97 -3.81
CA PRO A 285 13.32 -16.79 -3.07
C PRO A 285 13.84 -15.36 -3.15
N LYS A 286 14.44 -14.88 -2.07
CA LYS A 286 15.17 -13.61 -2.06
C LYS A 286 16.28 -13.66 -3.14
N LEU A 287 16.44 -12.59 -3.89
CA LEU A 287 17.41 -12.52 -4.98
C LEU A 287 18.84 -12.46 -4.43
N GLU A 288 19.76 -13.15 -5.10
CA GLU A 288 21.18 -13.11 -4.72
C GLU A 288 21.84 -11.78 -5.12
N PRO A 289 22.72 -11.18 -4.28
CA PRO A 289 23.10 -11.65 -2.94
C PRO A 289 22.01 -11.44 -1.88
N VAL A 290 21.66 -12.50 -1.14
CA VAL A 290 20.57 -12.45 -0.14
C VAL A 290 20.91 -11.56 1.06
N GLU A 291 22.19 -11.35 1.38
CA GLU A 291 22.62 -10.48 2.48
C GLU A 291 22.35 -8.98 2.22
N GLU A 292 22.26 -8.56 0.96
CA GLU A 292 21.89 -7.19 0.56
C GLU A 292 20.38 -7.05 0.28
N TYR A 293 19.56 -8.07 0.58
CA TYR A 293 18.11 -8.04 0.35
C TYR A 293 17.42 -6.85 1.06
N GLU A 294 17.71 -6.65 2.34
CA GLU A 294 17.06 -5.57 3.11
C GLU A 294 17.51 -4.19 2.60
N ASP A 295 18.77 -4.09 2.15
CA ASP A 295 19.33 -2.87 1.54
C ASP A 295 18.63 -2.54 0.21
N ARG A 296 18.30 -3.54 -0.62
CA ARG A 296 17.50 -3.35 -1.86
C ARG A 296 16.07 -2.93 -1.55
N VAL A 297 15.41 -3.55 -0.56
CA VAL A 297 14.04 -3.16 -0.21
C VAL A 297 13.98 -1.76 0.38
N SER A 298 14.94 -1.36 1.23
CA SER A 298 15.05 0.03 1.70
C SER A 298 15.38 1.03 0.58
N LEU A 299 16.04 0.62 -0.50
CA LEU A 299 16.20 1.44 -1.72
C LEU A 299 14.86 1.62 -2.47
N TYR A 300 14.02 0.57 -2.51
CA TYR A 300 12.67 0.63 -3.11
C TYR A 300 11.65 1.40 -2.25
N GLU A 301 11.83 1.49 -0.93
CA GLU A 301 11.00 2.33 -0.05
C GLU A 301 11.14 3.85 -0.36
N LEU A 302 12.24 4.28 -1.01
CA LEU A 302 12.48 5.71 -1.29
C LEU A 302 11.55 6.32 -2.36
N ILE A 303 10.96 5.49 -3.22
CA ILE A 303 10.27 5.96 -4.44
C ILE A 303 8.74 6.03 -4.29
N THR A 304 8.19 5.67 -3.13
CA THR A 304 6.73 5.64 -2.95
C THR A 304 6.17 7.06 -2.74
N PHE A 305 5.40 7.53 -3.72
CA PHE A 305 5.01 8.94 -3.87
C PHE A 305 4.33 9.57 -2.64
N LYS A 306 3.47 8.84 -1.92
CA LYS A 306 2.80 9.30 -0.69
C LYS A 306 3.79 9.69 0.43
N GLY A 307 4.92 9.00 0.54
CA GLY A 307 5.97 9.36 1.50
C GLY A 307 6.64 10.68 1.12
N LEU A 308 6.93 10.88 -0.16
CA LEU A 308 7.68 12.04 -0.67
C LEU A 308 7.01 13.38 -0.32
N GLN A 309 5.71 13.51 -0.58
CA GLN A 309 5.02 14.80 -0.44
C GLN A 309 4.85 15.23 1.03
N VAL A 310 4.73 14.28 1.95
CA VAL A 310 4.67 14.53 3.40
C VAL A 310 6.07 14.70 4.00
N ASP A 311 7.05 13.91 3.58
CA ASP A 311 8.42 13.97 4.09
C ASP A 311 9.16 15.24 3.61
N LEU A 312 8.92 15.71 2.38
CA LEU A 312 9.47 16.99 1.90
C LEU A 312 8.90 18.19 2.68
N GLN A 313 7.61 18.18 3.02
CA GLN A 313 6.99 19.28 3.77
C GLN A 313 7.35 19.31 5.26
N ARG A 314 7.76 18.18 5.85
CA ARG A 314 7.99 18.09 7.31
C ARG A 314 9.41 17.69 7.74
N LYS A 315 10.18 16.97 6.92
CA LYS A 315 11.50 16.42 7.29
C LYS A 315 12.46 16.16 6.10
N GLY A 316 13.05 17.21 5.52
CA GLY A 316 14.25 17.05 4.68
C GLY A 316 15.36 16.26 5.39
N GLY A 317 15.50 16.46 6.71
CA GLY A 317 16.39 15.67 7.57
C GLY A 317 16.10 14.16 7.63
N MET A 318 14.89 13.69 7.29
CA MET A 318 14.58 12.25 7.25
C MET A 318 14.98 11.60 5.93
N TRP A 319 14.98 12.35 4.83
CA TRP A 319 15.67 11.95 3.60
C TRP A 319 17.18 11.84 3.83
N ASN A 320 17.78 12.82 4.51
CA ASN A 320 19.18 12.73 4.92
C ASN A 320 19.45 11.54 5.84
N GLN A 321 18.55 11.19 6.77
CA GLN A 321 18.72 10.00 7.62
C GLN A 321 18.55 8.68 6.86
N ARG A 322 17.54 8.55 5.98
CA ARG A 322 17.34 7.34 5.15
C ARG A 322 18.51 7.16 4.17
N LEU A 323 18.87 8.20 3.41
CA LEU A 323 20.01 8.15 2.49
C LEU A 323 21.35 8.04 3.21
N SER A 324 21.51 8.59 4.42
CA SER A 324 22.71 8.32 5.23
C SER A 324 22.79 6.84 5.64
N ARG A 325 21.67 6.22 6.06
CA ARG A 325 21.61 4.77 6.31
C ARG A 325 21.93 3.97 5.04
N SER A 326 21.35 4.30 3.90
CA SER A 326 21.67 3.67 2.60
C SER A 326 23.12 3.94 2.14
N SER A 327 23.72 5.08 2.48
CA SER A 327 25.14 5.35 2.18
C SER A 327 26.10 4.54 3.05
N ASN A 328 25.61 4.00 4.18
CA ASN A 328 26.31 3.07 5.06
C ASN A 328 26.06 1.59 4.73
N ILE A 329 25.40 1.28 3.59
CA ILE A 329 25.35 -0.08 3.01
C ILE A 329 26.77 -0.65 2.94
N ARG A 330 26.93 -1.92 3.33
CA ARG A 330 28.18 -2.44 3.89
C ARG A 330 29.40 -2.31 2.96
N SER A 331 30.20 -1.28 3.23
CA SER A 331 31.59 -1.15 2.75
C SER A 331 32.54 -2.19 3.37
N HIS A 332 32.07 -2.99 4.34
CA HIS A 332 32.82 -3.99 5.09
C HIS A 332 32.45 -5.42 4.70
N SER A 333 32.91 -5.88 3.53
CA SER A 333 32.98 -7.33 3.24
C SER A 333 33.92 -7.73 2.08
N TYR A 334 35.09 -7.10 1.93
CA TYR A 334 36.12 -7.60 0.97
C TYR A 334 37.59 -7.31 1.33
N CYS A 335 37.95 -7.28 2.62
CA CYS A 335 39.34 -7.00 3.03
C CYS A 335 39.80 -7.69 4.33
N HIS A 336 39.67 -9.02 4.47
CA HIS A 336 40.32 -9.74 5.59
C HIS A 336 40.65 -11.25 5.39
N HIS A 337 41.04 -11.70 4.18
CA HIS A 337 41.50 -13.08 3.97
C HIS A 337 42.75 -13.22 3.07
N THR A 338 43.90 -12.69 3.54
CA THR A 338 45.24 -13.24 3.21
C THR A 338 46.14 -13.14 4.44
N THR A 339 46.89 -14.20 4.74
CA THR A 339 47.73 -14.30 5.96
C THR A 339 49.15 -13.77 5.75
N LYS A 340 49.71 -13.25 6.86
CA LYS A 340 51.09 -12.76 7.06
C LYS A 340 52.17 -13.37 6.14
N THR A 341 52.89 -12.50 5.42
CA THR A 341 54.32 -12.72 5.11
C THR A 341 55.10 -11.39 5.12
N ARG A 342 56.43 -11.47 5.06
CA ARG A 342 57.36 -10.46 5.60
C ARG A 342 57.79 -9.41 4.55
N ALA A 343 57.88 -8.15 4.98
CA ALA A 343 58.15 -7.00 4.11
C ALA A 343 59.58 -6.96 3.52
N LYS A 344 59.68 -6.34 2.33
CA LYS A 344 60.87 -5.65 1.79
C LYS A 344 60.42 -4.36 1.11
N GLN A 345 61.21 -3.29 1.24
CA GLN A 345 60.99 -2.00 0.56
C GLN A 345 61.71 -1.98 -0.79
N PHE A 346 61.18 -1.23 -1.78
CA PHE A 346 61.90 -0.22 -2.59
C PHE A 346 60.89 0.53 -3.51
N PRO A 347 61.25 1.59 -4.28
CA PRO A 347 60.50 2.86 -4.24
C PRO A 347 59.42 3.05 -5.33
N ALA A 348 58.68 4.15 -5.20
CA ALA A 348 57.62 4.56 -6.11
C ALA A 348 58.11 5.14 -7.45
N LEU A 349 57.22 5.11 -8.45
CA LEU A 349 57.38 5.76 -9.77
C LEU A 349 56.46 6.99 -9.89
N PRO A 350 56.85 8.03 -10.65
CA PRO A 350 56.07 9.26 -10.82
C PRO A 350 54.92 9.11 -11.85
N PRO A 351 53.91 10.02 -11.83
CA PRO A 351 52.80 10.01 -12.78
C PRO A 351 53.19 10.53 -14.18
N PRO A 352 52.48 10.11 -15.25
CA PRO A 352 52.68 10.63 -16.61
C PRO A 352 52.10 12.05 -16.77
N SER A 353 52.77 12.88 -17.57
CA SER A 353 52.39 14.26 -17.87
C SER A 353 51.69 14.41 -19.24
N SER A 354 51.01 15.53 -19.43
CA SER A 354 50.23 15.86 -20.64
C SER A 354 51.06 16.33 -21.83
N LEU A 355 50.67 15.93 -23.05
CA LEU A 355 51.05 16.58 -24.31
C LEU A 355 49.82 16.74 -25.22
N SER A 356 49.92 17.65 -26.20
CA SER A 356 48.77 18.24 -26.91
C SER A 356 48.60 17.81 -28.38
N SER A 357 47.44 18.21 -28.92
CA SER A 357 46.97 18.07 -30.30
C SER A 357 47.88 18.63 -31.41
N SER A 358 47.75 18.08 -32.61
CA SER A 358 47.99 18.76 -33.90
C SER A 358 47.14 18.12 -35.02
N LEU A 359 47.03 18.79 -36.18
CA LEU A 359 45.95 18.62 -37.20
C LEU A 359 46.45 18.03 -38.54
N LEU A 360 45.50 17.88 -39.51
CA LEU A 360 45.60 17.72 -40.98
C LEU A 360 45.27 16.30 -41.54
N SER A 361 44.73 16.10 -42.76
CA SER A 361 43.75 16.89 -43.56
C SER A 361 43.27 16.11 -44.82
N VAL A 362 42.00 16.23 -45.21
CA VAL A 362 41.39 16.09 -46.58
C VAL A 362 41.51 14.77 -47.41
N GLN A 363 40.33 14.18 -47.68
CA GLN A 363 39.69 13.58 -48.91
C GLN A 363 40.44 13.50 -50.29
N PRO A 364 39.94 12.86 -51.41
CA PRO A 364 38.54 12.44 -51.75
C PRO A 364 38.26 11.14 -52.60
N LEU A 365 36.95 10.74 -52.66
CA LEU A 365 36.21 9.98 -53.74
C LEU A 365 36.76 8.60 -54.25
N THR A 366 36.03 7.68 -54.95
CA THR A 366 34.73 7.70 -55.69
C THR A 366 33.80 6.47 -55.46
N THR A 367 32.50 6.77 -55.55
CA THR A 367 31.30 6.04 -56.00
C THR A 367 31.38 4.77 -56.90
N THR A 368 30.38 3.87 -56.78
CA THR A 368 29.72 3.13 -57.89
C THR A 368 28.27 2.77 -57.47
N THR A 369 27.31 2.67 -58.41
CA THR A 369 25.85 2.54 -58.14
C THR A 369 25.15 1.66 -59.20
N THR A 370 24.07 0.93 -58.84
CA THR A 370 23.15 0.28 -59.83
C THR A 370 21.70 0.19 -59.32
N THR A 371 20.71 0.20 -60.23
CA THR A 371 19.24 0.27 -59.99
C THR A 371 18.45 -0.54 -61.04
N THR A 372 17.13 -0.83 -60.94
CA THR A 372 16.12 -0.37 -59.96
C THR A 372 15.55 -1.56 -59.13
N THR A 373 14.27 -2.00 -59.07
CA THR A 373 12.98 -1.66 -59.72
C THR A 373 11.80 -2.10 -58.83
N THR A 374 10.69 -1.35 -58.81
CA THR A 374 9.51 -1.60 -57.95
C THR A 374 8.36 -2.30 -58.70
N THR A 375 7.62 -3.21 -58.03
CA THR A 375 6.25 -3.60 -58.42
C THR A 375 5.37 -3.87 -57.19
N ASN A 376 4.22 -3.22 -57.10
CA ASN A 376 3.17 -3.53 -56.13
C ASN A 376 2.24 -4.62 -56.68
N THR A 377 1.78 -5.54 -55.81
CA THR A 377 0.55 -6.33 -56.06
C THR A 377 -0.22 -6.50 -54.76
N THR A 378 -1.45 -6.02 -54.72
CA THR A 378 -2.36 -6.16 -53.58
C THR A 378 -3.03 -7.53 -53.60
N HIS A 379 -3.00 -8.28 -52.50
CA HIS A 379 -3.88 -9.44 -52.31
C HIS A 379 -4.46 -9.47 -50.89
N VAL A 380 -5.77 -9.27 -50.81
CA VAL A 380 -6.55 -9.50 -49.59
C VAL A 380 -6.84 -11.00 -49.50
N ILE A 381 -6.32 -11.67 -48.47
CA ILE A 381 -6.72 -13.04 -48.12
C ILE A 381 -7.06 -13.07 -46.63
N ASN A 382 -8.31 -13.43 -46.34
CA ASN A 382 -8.87 -13.56 -45.00
C ASN A 382 -9.03 -15.05 -44.68
N PRO A 383 -8.47 -15.57 -43.58
CA PRO A 383 -8.87 -16.86 -43.05
C PRO A 383 -9.55 -16.71 -41.67
N ARG A 384 -10.89 -16.73 -41.67
CA ARG A 384 -11.61 -17.39 -40.58
C ARG A 384 -11.19 -18.87 -40.59
N HIS A 385 -10.62 -19.39 -39.52
CA HIS A 385 -10.79 -20.83 -39.22
C HIS A 385 -10.78 -21.11 -37.73
N LYS A 386 -11.86 -21.77 -37.27
CA LYS A 386 -11.90 -22.44 -35.96
C LYS A 386 -11.11 -23.75 -36.07
N ILE A 387 -10.36 -24.09 -35.03
CA ILE A 387 -9.83 -25.44 -34.80
C ILE A 387 -10.28 -25.84 -33.37
N PRO A 388 -10.80 -27.07 -33.15
CA PRO A 388 -11.58 -27.40 -31.95
C PRO A 388 -10.73 -27.90 -30.78
N PHE A 389 -11.37 -27.99 -29.61
CA PHE A 389 -10.88 -28.77 -28.48
C PHE A 389 -10.61 -30.23 -28.88
N SER A 390 -9.46 -30.77 -28.49
CA SER A 390 -9.18 -32.20 -28.54
C SER A 390 -9.16 -32.75 -27.12
N THR A 391 -10.18 -33.53 -26.77
CA THR A 391 -10.23 -34.30 -25.52
C THR A 391 -9.73 -35.72 -25.78
N SER A 392 -8.87 -36.25 -24.91
CA SER A 392 -8.70 -37.70 -24.74
C SER A 392 -8.10 -38.05 -23.37
N PRO A 393 -8.42 -39.22 -22.77
CA PRO A 393 -8.16 -39.50 -21.36
C PRO A 393 -7.12 -40.62 -21.12
N CYS A 394 -6.49 -40.61 -19.94
CA CYS A 394 -5.87 -41.76 -19.25
C CYS A 394 -5.35 -41.31 -17.86
N LEU A 395 -5.24 -42.12 -16.82
CA LEU A 395 -5.81 -43.46 -16.57
C LEU A 395 -5.85 -43.66 -15.03
N THR A 396 -6.87 -44.32 -14.49
CA THR A 396 -6.96 -44.62 -13.05
C THR A 396 -5.97 -45.71 -12.62
N LYS A 397 -5.39 -45.55 -11.42
CA LYS A 397 -4.84 -46.67 -10.63
C LYS A 397 -5.37 -46.60 -9.20
N HIS A 398 -6.20 -47.57 -8.84
CA HIS A 398 -6.57 -47.82 -7.45
C HIS A 398 -5.36 -48.31 -6.66
N HIS A 399 -5.25 -47.89 -5.40
CA HIS A 399 -4.73 -48.76 -4.35
C HIS A 399 -5.77 -48.88 -3.23
N ASN A 400 -6.23 -50.11 -3.00
CA ASN A 400 -7.03 -50.44 -1.82
C ASN A 400 -6.13 -50.48 -0.59
N CYS A 401 -6.54 -49.80 0.48
CA CYS A 401 -6.18 -50.20 1.84
C CYS A 401 -7.45 -50.20 2.69
N LYS A 402 -7.93 -51.40 3.06
CA LYS A 402 -9.05 -51.54 3.98
C LYS A 402 -8.52 -51.41 5.41
N HIS A 403 -9.17 -50.61 6.24
CA HIS A 403 -9.22 -50.91 7.67
C HIS A 403 -10.64 -50.85 8.19
N ASN A 404 -11.12 -52.01 8.64
CA ASN A 404 -12.33 -52.12 9.45
C ASN A 404 -12.04 -51.51 10.82
N ASN A 405 -13.00 -50.77 11.37
CA ASN A 405 -13.43 -51.03 12.75
C ASN A 405 -14.85 -50.51 12.99
N ASN A 406 -15.77 -51.46 13.16
CA ASN A 406 -17.16 -51.21 13.46
C ASN A 406 -17.30 -51.07 14.99
N ARG A 407 -17.94 -50.01 15.49
CA ARG A 407 -18.56 -50.03 16.84
C ARG A 407 -19.73 -49.06 16.92
N GLN A 408 -20.92 -49.64 17.07
CA GLN A 408 -22.16 -48.91 17.36
C GLN A 408 -22.30 -48.73 18.87
N SER A 409 -22.75 -47.56 19.30
CA SER A 409 -23.46 -47.38 20.58
C SER A 409 -24.30 -46.12 20.53
N SER A 410 -25.62 -46.27 20.57
CA SER A 410 -26.60 -45.18 20.65
C SER A 410 -27.20 -45.14 22.08
N PRO A 411 -28.23 -44.33 22.39
CA PRO A 411 -28.01 -43.07 23.09
C PRO A 411 -28.68 -43.01 24.48
N THR A 412 -28.21 -42.08 25.34
CA THR A 412 -28.86 -41.74 26.61
C THR A 412 -29.27 -40.28 26.65
N LYS A 413 -30.53 -40.02 27.02
CA LYS A 413 -31.05 -38.69 27.35
C LYS A 413 -30.87 -38.42 28.85
N SER A 414 -30.58 -37.18 29.22
CA SER A 414 -30.80 -36.66 30.57
C SER A 414 -31.37 -35.25 30.47
N THR A 415 -32.67 -35.12 30.76
CA THR A 415 -33.39 -33.84 30.74
C THR A 415 -33.24 -33.13 32.08
N LEU A 416 -32.98 -31.82 32.09
CA LEU A 416 -33.29 -30.94 33.23
C LEU A 416 -33.67 -29.54 32.73
N THR A 417 -34.70 -28.97 33.35
CA THR A 417 -35.23 -27.61 33.14
C THR A 417 -34.54 -26.63 34.13
N SER A 418 -34.69 -25.31 34.09
CA SER A 418 -35.73 -24.44 33.52
C SER A 418 -35.23 -22.98 33.33
N ALA A 419 -36.17 -22.08 32.98
CA ALA A 419 -36.15 -20.61 33.16
C ALA A 419 -35.44 -19.74 32.09
N SER A 420 -36.24 -18.85 31.48
CA SER A 420 -35.82 -17.71 30.66
C SER A 420 -36.26 -16.41 31.34
N PRO A 421 -35.49 -15.31 31.21
CA PRO A 421 -35.99 -13.95 31.30
C PRO A 421 -36.06 -13.29 29.91
N SER A 422 -37.12 -12.55 29.62
CA SER A 422 -37.37 -11.90 28.32
C SER A 422 -37.37 -10.37 28.44
N PHE A 423 -36.54 -9.68 27.66
CA PHE A 423 -36.58 -8.22 27.41
C PHE A 423 -35.85 -7.91 26.06
N PRO A 424 -35.86 -6.66 25.53
CA PRO A 424 -36.75 -6.24 24.44
C PRO A 424 -36.06 -6.23 23.07
N PRO A 425 -36.79 -5.99 21.95
CA PRO A 425 -36.16 -5.88 20.64
C PRO A 425 -35.28 -4.63 20.52
N SER A 426 -34.00 -4.81 20.20
CA SER A 426 -33.10 -3.70 19.85
C SER A 426 -33.39 -3.21 18.43
N THR A 427 -34.13 -2.12 18.31
CA THR A 427 -34.27 -1.36 17.06
C THR A 427 -32.93 -0.73 16.69
N ASN A 428 -32.15 -1.38 15.84
CA ASN A 428 -30.99 -0.77 15.19
C ASN A 428 -31.02 -1.04 13.69
N MET A 429 -31.48 -0.04 12.93
CA MET A 429 -31.42 0.05 11.48
C MET A 429 -31.27 1.54 11.14
N SER A 430 -30.08 1.96 10.74
CA SER A 430 -29.98 3.08 9.80
C SER A 430 -30.59 2.61 8.49
N SER A 431 -31.65 3.27 8.00
CA SER A 431 -32.25 2.95 6.71
C SER A 431 -31.32 3.35 5.57
N ASP A 432 -31.58 2.82 4.37
CA ASP A 432 -30.83 3.21 3.16
C ASP A 432 -30.85 4.73 2.92
N ASP A 433 -31.90 5.44 3.40
CA ASP A 433 -32.01 6.90 3.37
C ASP A 433 -30.86 7.61 4.11
N ALA A 434 -30.40 7.05 5.24
CA ALA A 434 -29.29 7.62 6.00
C ALA A 434 -27.95 7.46 5.26
N TYR A 435 -27.80 6.36 4.50
CA TYR A 435 -26.63 6.10 3.66
C TYR A 435 -26.62 7.00 2.41
N THR A 436 -27.77 7.22 1.75
CA THR A 436 -27.86 8.20 0.66
C THR A 436 -27.66 9.62 1.16
N ALA A 437 -28.24 10.02 2.30
CA ALA A 437 -28.03 11.35 2.88
C ALA A 437 -26.54 11.63 3.23
N PHE A 438 -25.80 10.61 3.68
CA PHE A 438 -24.35 10.71 3.88
C PHE A 438 -23.60 10.89 2.55
N LEU A 439 -23.93 10.11 1.52
CA LEU A 439 -23.29 10.20 0.21
C LEU A 439 -23.60 11.53 -0.51
N ASP A 440 -24.82 12.04 -0.44
CA ASP A 440 -25.19 13.32 -1.03
C ASP A 440 -24.48 14.49 -0.32
N LYS A 441 -24.45 14.47 1.03
CA LYS A 441 -23.72 15.48 1.84
C LYS A 441 -22.20 15.47 1.60
N ALA A 442 -21.63 14.34 1.19
CA ALA A 442 -20.23 14.22 0.77
C ALA A 442 -19.97 14.65 -0.69
N ASN A 443 -21.02 14.95 -1.47
CA ASN A 443 -20.94 15.36 -2.88
C ASN A 443 -21.42 16.81 -3.13
N GLU A 444 -21.84 17.56 -2.10
CA GLU A 444 -22.17 18.97 -2.25
C GLU A 444 -20.92 19.85 -2.47
N ASP A 445 -21.07 20.82 -3.37
CA ASP A 445 -20.06 21.83 -3.67
C ASP A 445 -19.91 22.79 -2.47
N PRO A 446 -18.72 22.91 -1.85
CA PRO A 446 -18.53 23.74 -0.64
C PRO A 446 -18.71 25.25 -0.87
N SER A 447 -18.93 25.69 -2.13
CA SER A 447 -19.32 27.06 -2.46
C SER A 447 -20.83 27.26 -2.65
N LYS A 448 -21.63 26.19 -2.78
CA LYS A 448 -23.09 26.29 -2.91
C LYS A 448 -23.76 26.50 -1.55
N GLY A 449 -24.24 27.72 -1.35
CA GLY A 449 -25.05 28.06 -0.17
C GLY A 449 -24.26 28.77 0.92
N ILE A 450 -23.55 29.86 0.57
CA ILE A 450 -23.14 30.86 1.56
C ILE A 450 -24.40 31.58 2.09
N ASN A 451 -25.06 30.94 3.05
CA ASN A 451 -26.07 31.52 3.94
C ASN A 451 -25.66 31.17 5.37
N SER A 452 -25.34 32.19 6.16
CA SER A 452 -24.60 32.04 7.41
C SER A 452 -25.45 31.48 8.56
N SER A 453 -25.21 30.23 8.97
CA SER A 453 -25.27 29.83 10.40
C SER A 453 -24.66 28.44 10.64
N LYS A 454 -24.17 28.22 11.88
CA LYS A 454 -23.58 26.96 12.42
C LYS A 454 -22.36 26.40 11.68
N LYS A 455 -21.17 26.90 12.06
CA LYS A 455 -19.95 26.06 12.04
C LYS A 455 -20.18 24.82 12.92
N GLN A 456 -19.67 23.68 12.50
CA GLN A 456 -19.47 22.52 13.36
C GLN A 456 -18.00 22.50 13.77
N GLU A 457 -17.71 22.69 15.06
CA GLU A 457 -16.33 22.81 15.55
C GLU A 457 -15.65 21.43 15.61
N HIS A 458 -14.46 21.32 15.03
CA HIS A 458 -13.69 20.07 15.10
C HIS A 458 -12.93 20.04 16.43
N ILE A 459 -13.37 19.16 17.34
CA ILE A 459 -12.73 18.97 18.65
C ILE A 459 -11.32 18.42 18.45
N GLN A 460 -10.30 19.15 18.92
CA GLN A 460 -8.89 18.76 18.85
C GLN A 460 -8.24 18.86 20.22
N THR A 461 -7.54 17.80 20.62
CA THR A 461 -6.84 17.72 21.91
C THR A 461 -5.44 18.31 21.87
N THR A 462 -5.00 18.88 22.99
CA THR A 462 -3.61 19.25 23.24
C THR A 462 -2.84 18.08 23.86
N THR A 463 -1.75 17.64 23.22
CA THR A 463 -0.84 16.57 23.70
C THR A 463 0.38 17.11 24.43
N VAL A 464 0.80 18.34 24.13
CA VAL A 464 1.97 19.00 24.74
C VAL A 464 1.59 20.38 25.27
N SER A 465 1.82 20.62 26.56
CA SER A 465 1.70 21.96 27.14
C SER A 465 2.84 22.86 26.69
N SER A 466 2.59 24.15 26.49
CA SER A 466 3.54 25.10 25.89
C SER A 466 4.83 25.33 26.71
N SER A 467 4.92 24.83 27.95
CA SER A 467 6.13 24.86 28.78
C SER A 467 6.96 23.57 28.75
N GLN A 468 6.51 22.55 28.01
CA GLN A 468 6.98 21.16 28.12
C GLN A 468 7.62 20.62 26.84
N CYS A 469 8.54 19.67 27.03
CA CYS A 469 9.15 18.87 25.96
C CYS A 469 8.91 17.37 26.22
N ILE A 470 8.61 16.63 25.15
CA ILE A 470 8.41 15.17 25.18
C ILE A 470 9.76 14.48 25.51
N PRO A 471 9.83 13.58 26.52
CA PRO A 471 10.99 12.73 26.77
C PRO A 471 11.44 11.93 25.55
N THR A 472 12.75 11.88 25.27
CA THR A 472 13.33 11.24 24.07
C THR A 472 12.87 9.79 23.88
N VAL A 473 12.83 9.01 24.97
CA VAL A 473 12.38 7.61 25.01
C VAL A 473 10.96 7.43 24.48
N LEU A 474 10.09 8.45 24.56
CA LEU A 474 8.73 8.41 24.01
C LEU A 474 8.71 8.78 22.52
N SER A 475 9.57 9.72 22.10
CA SER A 475 9.74 10.06 20.67
C SER A 475 10.44 8.97 19.84
N GLU A 476 11.06 7.99 20.48
CA GLU A 476 11.69 6.82 19.85
C GLU A 476 10.74 5.60 19.73
N VAL A 477 9.49 5.70 20.20
CA VAL A 477 8.50 4.61 20.09
C VAL A 477 7.87 4.58 18.71
N ASP A 478 8.57 3.96 17.76
CA ASP A 478 8.06 3.61 16.44
C ASP A 478 7.07 2.43 16.57
N MET A 479 5.81 2.75 16.92
CA MET A 479 4.68 1.83 17.03
C MET A 479 3.36 2.52 16.68
N TYR A 480 2.41 1.70 16.24
CA TYR A 480 1.07 2.08 15.80
C TYR A 480 0.02 1.37 16.67
N TYR A 481 -1.13 2.01 16.90
CA TYR A 481 -2.27 1.39 17.57
C TYR A 481 -3.22 0.79 16.55
N ILE A 482 -3.31 -0.54 16.56
CA ILE A 482 -4.05 -1.31 15.55
C ILE A 482 -5.55 -1.06 15.71
N SER A 483 -6.13 -0.35 14.76
CA SER A 483 -7.55 0.06 14.71
C SER A 483 -7.90 0.51 13.29
N ASP A 484 -9.17 0.80 12.98
CA ASP A 484 -9.58 1.27 11.64
C ASP A 484 -8.95 2.63 11.24
N ALA A 485 -8.20 3.28 12.14
CA ALA A 485 -7.41 4.50 11.88
C ALA A 485 -5.89 4.27 11.74
N ASP A 486 -5.36 3.12 12.22
CA ASP A 486 -3.93 2.75 12.25
C ASP A 486 -2.95 3.93 12.51
N GLU A 487 -3.20 4.73 13.54
CA GLU A 487 -2.34 5.88 13.89
C GLU A 487 -1.10 5.48 14.71
N ALA A 488 0.02 6.17 14.44
CA ALA A 488 1.23 6.09 15.26
C ALA A 488 1.00 6.71 16.66
N PHE A 489 1.70 6.20 17.68
CA PHE A 489 1.62 6.78 19.02
C PHE A 489 2.28 8.19 19.07
N GLU A 490 1.49 9.20 19.42
CA GLU A 490 1.90 10.60 19.60
C GLU A 490 2.43 10.83 21.03
N GLY A 491 3.58 11.49 21.17
CA GLY A 491 4.18 11.79 22.47
C GLY A 491 3.40 12.86 23.27
N VAL A 492 3.16 12.59 24.55
CA VAL A 492 2.39 13.44 25.47
C VAL A 492 3.31 14.02 26.54
N ALA A 493 3.17 15.32 26.82
CA ALA A 493 3.85 16.02 27.91
C ALA A 493 2.99 17.20 28.42
N LEU A 494 2.21 16.98 29.48
CA LEU A 494 1.21 17.93 29.99
C LEU A 494 1.55 18.46 31.39
N ASP A 495 1.38 19.76 31.61
CA ASP A 495 1.57 20.41 32.91
C ASP A 495 0.49 19.96 33.91
N TRP A 496 0.89 19.33 35.02
CA TRP A 496 -0.02 18.86 36.07
C TRP A 496 0.64 18.86 37.45
N SER A 497 0.37 19.89 38.25
CA SER A 497 0.94 20.06 39.59
C SER A 497 0.69 18.87 40.53
N GLY A 498 -0.47 18.22 40.41
CA GLY A 498 -0.82 17.02 41.19
C GLY A 498 0.15 15.86 41.04
N ALA A 499 0.89 15.76 39.90
CA ALA A 499 1.88 14.71 39.69
C ALA A 499 3.00 14.74 40.74
N ALA A 500 3.40 15.92 41.23
CA ALA A 500 4.44 16.06 42.25
C ALA A 500 4.03 15.41 43.59
N GLU A 501 2.73 15.39 43.89
CA GLU A 501 2.14 14.72 45.05
C GLU A 501 1.71 13.26 44.76
N GLY A 502 1.95 12.76 43.54
CA GLY A 502 1.45 11.46 43.09
C GLY A 502 -0.07 11.41 42.84
N ARG A 503 -0.75 12.56 42.80
CA ARG A 503 -2.19 12.66 42.53
C ARG A 503 -2.45 12.66 41.02
N TRP A 504 -3.15 11.63 40.54
CA TRP A 504 -3.64 11.54 39.16
C TRP A 504 -4.84 12.49 38.94
N PRO A 505 -5.04 13.04 37.72
CA PRO A 505 -6.24 13.80 37.41
C PRO A 505 -7.48 12.90 37.36
N THR A 506 -8.61 13.40 37.86
CA THR A 506 -9.93 12.79 37.61
C THR A 506 -10.31 12.90 36.14
N PRO A 507 -11.32 12.16 35.64
CA PRO A 507 -11.81 12.28 34.25
C PRO A 507 -12.06 13.75 33.82
N ASP A 508 -12.78 14.54 34.61
CA ASP A 508 -13.09 15.95 34.30
C ASP A 508 -11.86 16.88 34.36
N GLN A 509 -10.93 16.61 35.27
CA GLN A 509 -9.64 17.33 35.32
C GLN A 509 -8.80 17.00 34.09
N PHE A 510 -8.72 15.73 33.71
CA PHE A 510 -7.97 15.29 32.53
C PHE A 510 -8.56 15.88 31.25
N LYS A 511 -9.89 15.80 31.09
CA LYS A 511 -10.69 16.46 30.05
C LYS A 511 -10.35 17.94 29.90
N SER A 512 -10.24 18.66 31.03
CA SER A 512 -9.88 20.08 31.06
C SER A 512 -8.42 20.35 30.65
N LEU A 513 -7.50 19.41 30.88
CA LEU A 513 -6.09 19.52 30.43
C LEU A 513 -5.96 19.30 28.92
N ILE A 514 -6.68 18.32 28.36
CA ILE A 514 -6.57 17.98 26.93
C ILE A 514 -7.44 18.87 26.03
N LEU A 515 -8.52 19.48 26.54
CA LEU A 515 -9.45 20.34 25.77
C LEU A 515 -9.58 21.76 26.36
N PRO A 516 -8.49 22.54 26.48
CA PRO A 516 -8.46 23.82 27.22
C PRO A 516 -9.29 24.95 26.60
N ASN A 517 -9.73 24.81 25.34
CA ASN A 517 -10.41 25.88 24.57
C ASN A 517 -11.89 25.58 24.27
N LEU A 518 -12.47 24.48 24.78
CA LEU A 518 -13.84 24.08 24.42
C LEU A 518 -14.94 24.82 25.20
N SER A 519 -16.08 25.01 24.54
CA SER A 519 -17.30 25.50 25.18
C SER A 519 -17.93 24.43 26.09
N THR A 520 -18.61 24.87 27.16
CA THR A 520 -19.24 24.02 28.20
C THR A 520 -20.44 23.17 27.69
N GLU A 521 -20.74 23.26 26.41
CA GLU A 521 -21.81 22.54 25.73
C GLU A 521 -21.21 21.43 24.85
N ALA A 522 -20.32 21.77 23.90
CA ALA A 522 -19.58 20.79 23.10
C ALA A 522 -18.69 19.87 23.94
N ALA A 523 -18.25 20.32 25.12
CA ALA A 523 -17.53 19.48 26.08
C ALA A 523 -18.39 18.37 26.72
N ARG A 524 -19.73 18.37 26.61
CA ARG A 524 -20.57 17.42 27.35
C ARG A 524 -20.50 16.00 26.81
N ASP A 525 -20.42 15.86 25.49
CA ASP A 525 -20.56 14.56 24.82
C ASP A 525 -19.28 13.71 24.88
N VAL A 526 -18.12 14.34 25.13
CA VAL A 526 -16.83 13.66 25.31
C VAL A 526 -16.81 12.89 26.63
N GLN A 527 -16.73 11.55 26.59
CA GLN A 527 -16.69 10.70 27.78
C GLN A 527 -15.26 10.20 28.05
N ILE A 528 -14.87 10.04 29.32
CA ILE A 528 -13.52 9.60 29.68
C ILE A 528 -13.57 8.45 30.70
N THR A 529 -13.06 7.30 30.28
CA THR A 529 -12.98 6.06 31.07
C THR A 529 -11.53 5.77 31.45
N VAL A 530 -11.28 5.42 32.71
CA VAL A 530 -9.94 5.02 33.18
C VAL A 530 -9.82 3.51 33.11
N LEU A 531 -8.88 3.02 32.31
CA LEU A 531 -8.58 1.60 32.08
C LEU A 531 -7.29 1.18 32.78
N THR A 532 -7.20 -0.10 33.16
CA THR A 532 -5.94 -0.69 33.60
C THR A 532 -5.05 -1.03 32.39
N PRO A 533 -3.72 -1.07 32.52
CA PRO A 533 -2.84 -1.52 31.44
C PRO A 533 -3.19 -2.92 30.89
N ALA A 534 -3.68 -3.84 31.74
CA ALA A 534 -4.11 -5.18 31.32
C ALA A 534 -5.49 -5.19 30.62
N SER A 535 -6.33 -4.18 30.87
CA SER A 535 -7.59 -3.96 30.15
C SER A 535 -7.35 -3.35 28.77
N PHE A 536 -6.37 -2.45 28.66
CA PHE A 536 -5.94 -1.83 27.41
C PHE A 536 -5.16 -2.78 26.50
N ASP A 537 -4.24 -3.57 27.08
CA ASP A 537 -3.38 -4.51 26.33
C ASP A 537 -3.51 -5.96 26.84
N PRO A 538 -4.68 -6.60 26.66
CA PRO A 538 -4.91 -7.98 27.12
C PRO A 538 -4.12 -9.04 26.32
N LYS A 539 -3.44 -8.62 25.24
CA LYS A 539 -2.63 -9.48 24.36
C LYS A 539 -1.13 -9.21 24.49
N ASN A 540 -0.70 -8.27 25.34
CA ASN A 540 0.69 -7.84 25.52
C ASN A 540 1.37 -7.37 24.21
N GLN A 541 0.61 -6.75 23.31
CA GLN A 541 1.04 -6.20 22.01
C GLN A 541 1.74 -4.85 22.16
N TYR A 542 1.35 -4.05 23.15
CA TYR A 542 1.82 -2.68 23.42
C TYR A 542 2.78 -2.62 24.62
N ALA A 543 3.36 -3.76 25.03
CA ALA A 543 4.34 -3.83 26.12
C ALA A 543 5.52 -2.85 25.97
N LYS A 544 5.96 -2.57 24.74
CA LYS A 544 6.96 -1.53 24.42
C LYS A 544 6.49 -0.13 24.80
N VAL A 545 5.24 0.23 24.47
CA VAL A 545 4.61 1.52 24.83
C VAL A 545 4.57 1.66 26.35
N LEU A 546 4.07 0.64 27.05
CA LEU A 546 4.02 0.61 28.52
C LEU A 546 5.41 0.75 29.16
N HIS A 547 6.43 0.05 28.64
CA HIS A 547 7.79 0.14 29.14
C HIS A 547 8.45 1.51 28.86
N ALA A 548 8.17 2.11 27.70
CA ALA A 548 8.66 3.45 27.36
C ALA A 548 8.05 4.54 28.28
N VAL A 549 6.74 4.47 28.55
CA VAL A 549 6.06 5.37 29.50
C VAL A 549 6.63 5.24 30.92
N ARG A 550 6.86 4.00 31.39
CA ARG A 550 7.54 3.75 32.67
C ARG A 550 8.96 4.30 32.71
N THR A 551 9.73 4.09 31.65
CA THR A 551 11.13 4.55 31.55
C THR A 551 11.21 6.08 31.50
N ALA A 552 10.25 6.75 30.87
CA ALA A 552 10.14 8.21 30.89
C ALA A 552 9.85 8.75 32.29
N VAL A 553 8.90 8.15 33.03
CA VAL A 553 8.64 8.49 34.46
C VAL A 553 9.89 8.27 35.32
N ALA A 554 10.66 7.22 35.04
CA ALA A 554 11.94 6.91 35.69
C ALA A 554 13.12 7.79 35.23
N GLY A 555 12.86 9.01 34.72
CA GLY A 555 13.88 9.96 34.29
C GLY A 555 14.76 9.48 33.12
N GLY A 556 14.30 8.48 32.37
CA GLY A 556 15.04 7.84 31.28
C GLY A 556 15.88 6.63 31.69
N ASN A 557 15.87 6.18 32.95
CA ASN A 557 16.59 4.97 33.37
C ASN A 557 15.71 3.71 33.27
N PRO A 558 16.00 2.75 32.36
CA PRO A 558 15.18 1.54 32.22
C PRO A 558 15.20 0.62 33.45
N ARG A 559 16.19 0.77 34.35
CA ARG A 559 16.32 -0.08 35.55
C ARG A 559 15.32 0.24 36.65
N ASP A 560 14.83 1.48 36.70
CA ASP A 560 13.89 1.95 37.73
C ASP A 560 12.44 1.97 37.20
N ALA A 561 12.25 1.60 35.93
CA ALA A 561 10.98 1.63 35.22
C ALA A 561 9.89 0.76 35.87
N ASP A 562 10.21 -0.41 36.41
CA ASP A 562 9.21 -1.35 36.96
C ASP A 562 8.50 -0.85 38.22
N ALA A 563 9.01 0.22 38.85
CA ALA A 563 8.33 0.91 39.97
C ALA A 563 7.34 2.01 39.52
N ALA A 564 7.29 2.35 38.23
CA ALA A 564 6.46 3.44 37.72
C ALA A 564 5.00 3.01 37.45
N GLU A 565 4.06 3.68 38.11
CA GLU A 565 2.61 3.52 37.86
C GLU A 565 2.23 4.11 36.49
N VAL A 566 1.48 3.35 35.70
CA VAL A 566 0.93 3.75 34.39
C VAL A 566 -0.59 3.58 34.40
N LYS A 567 -1.31 4.58 33.89
CA LYS A 567 -2.76 4.51 33.66
C LYS A 567 -3.10 4.77 32.21
N VAL A 568 -4.22 4.23 31.77
CA VAL A 568 -4.76 4.47 30.43
C VAL A 568 -6.08 5.22 30.58
N TYR A 569 -6.22 6.33 29.86
CA TYR A 569 -7.48 7.06 29.74
C TYR A 569 -8.01 6.84 28.31
N GLN A 570 -9.16 6.18 28.18
CA GLN A 570 -9.92 6.13 26.93
C GLN A 570 -10.82 7.36 26.87
N VAL A 571 -10.67 8.18 25.83
CA VAL A 571 -11.41 9.42 25.62
C VAL A 571 -12.31 9.23 24.40
N GLN A 572 -13.61 9.02 24.63
CA GLN A 572 -14.60 8.92 23.57
C GLN A 572 -14.91 10.33 23.04
N MET A 573 -14.64 10.57 21.76
CA MET A 573 -14.85 11.87 21.10
C MET A 573 -16.21 11.94 20.41
N ASP A 574 -16.67 10.83 19.85
CA ASP A 574 -18.00 10.62 19.29
C ASP A 574 -18.33 9.11 19.26
N GLU A 575 -19.43 8.71 18.62
CA GLU A 575 -19.86 7.31 18.49
C GLU A 575 -18.81 6.39 17.86
N THR A 576 -17.87 6.92 17.07
CA THR A 576 -16.90 6.15 16.26
C THR A 576 -15.44 6.41 16.60
N ARG A 577 -15.11 7.55 17.23
CA ARG A 577 -13.72 7.95 17.51
C ARG A 577 -13.43 7.93 19.00
N ALA A 578 -12.40 7.15 19.37
CA ALA A 578 -11.83 7.11 20.70
C ALA A 578 -10.34 7.52 20.66
N GLU A 579 -9.79 7.92 21.80
CA GLU A 579 -8.36 8.14 21.96
C GLU A 579 -7.83 7.44 23.21
N TYR A 580 -6.75 6.68 23.06
CA TYR A 580 -6.11 5.94 24.14
C TYR A 580 -4.85 6.66 24.60
N TRP A 581 -4.92 7.24 25.80
CA TRP A 581 -3.83 7.98 26.41
C TRP A 581 -3.16 7.12 27.48
N VAL A 582 -1.97 6.57 27.16
CA VAL A 582 -1.15 5.73 28.04
C VAL A 582 -0.14 6.62 28.77
N LEU A 583 -0.38 6.89 30.06
CA LEU A 583 0.22 8.02 30.79
C LEU A 583 0.90 7.59 32.10
N GLY A 584 1.90 8.38 32.51
CA GLY A 584 2.65 8.26 33.76
C GLY A 584 2.87 9.62 34.44
N LEU A 585 3.04 9.62 35.76
CA LEU A 585 3.30 10.84 36.56
C LEU A 585 4.80 11.05 36.78
N GLU A 586 5.39 12.03 36.12
CA GLU A 586 6.79 12.42 36.33
C GLU A 586 6.90 13.43 37.49
N ARG A 587 7.82 13.17 38.43
CA ARG A 587 8.02 13.96 39.65
C ARG A 587 9.32 14.78 39.59
N GLY A 588 9.23 16.01 39.10
CA GLY A 588 10.34 16.97 39.12
C GLY A 588 10.46 17.75 40.43
N ASN A 589 11.62 18.37 40.67
CA ASN A 589 11.87 19.21 41.84
C ASN A 589 10.97 20.45 41.86
N GLY A 590 9.82 20.36 42.54
CA GLY A 590 8.84 21.44 42.68
C GLY A 590 7.90 21.65 41.49
N LYS A 591 7.98 20.79 40.45
CA LYS A 591 7.05 20.77 39.32
C LYS A 591 6.71 19.33 38.94
N GLY A 592 5.42 19.00 38.92
CA GLY A 592 4.91 17.75 38.40
C GLY A 592 4.41 17.88 36.97
N ARG A 593 4.52 16.81 36.18
CA ARG A 593 3.93 16.73 34.85
C ARG A 593 3.45 15.31 34.54
N ILE A 594 2.54 15.21 33.57
CA ILE A 594 2.11 13.93 32.99
C ILE A 594 2.90 13.72 31.71
N VAL A 595 3.52 12.55 31.55
CA VAL A 595 4.22 12.14 30.32
C VAL A 595 3.67 10.82 29.82
N GLY A 596 3.66 10.61 28.51
CA GLY A 596 3.20 9.34 27.96
C GLY A 596 3.02 9.31 26.45
N LEU A 597 2.17 8.42 25.99
CA LEU A 597 1.89 8.20 24.57
C LEU A 597 0.38 8.11 24.35
N LYS A 598 -0.10 8.79 23.32
CA LYS A 598 -1.49 8.83 22.86
C LYS A 598 -1.60 8.08 21.54
N ALA A 599 -2.65 7.30 21.32
CA ALA A 599 -3.09 6.95 19.97
C ALA A 599 -4.56 7.34 19.76
N LYS A 600 -4.95 7.61 18.51
CA LYS A 600 -6.37 7.61 18.13
C LYS A 600 -6.79 6.21 17.73
N ALA A 601 -8.06 5.91 17.93
CA ALA A 601 -8.73 4.70 17.48
C ALA A 601 -10.03 5.09 16.79
N VAL A 602 -10.39 4.34 15.75
CA VAL A 602 -11.77 4.24 15.30
C VAL A 602 -12.30 2.90 15.81
N GLU A 603 -13.45 2.96 16.49
CA GLU A 603 -14.18 1.84 17.07
C GLU A 603 -15.52 1.72 16.33
N SER A 604 -15.93 0.50 15.94
CA SER A 604 -16.98 0.22 14.94
C SER A 604 -17.91 -0.93 15.31
#